data_AF-A0AAU2X7K4-F1
#
_entry.id   AF-A0AAU2X7K4-F1
#
_cell.length_a   1.000
_cell.length_b   1.000
_cell.length_c   1.000
_cell.angle_alpha   90.00
_cell.angle_beta   90.00
_cell.angle_gamma   90.00
#
_symmetry.space_group_name_H-M   'P 1'
#
loop_
_entity.id
_entity.type
_entity.pdbx_description
1 polymer ?
#
loop_
_entity_poly.entity_id
_entity_poly.type
_entity_poly.pdbx_seq_one_letter_code
_entity_poly.pdbx_strand_id
1 'polypeptide(L)'
;MRTTADEETPSSPLPADSTGKSTGDSAAAATADSTAEGLATALPAGFLWGAATASYQIEGAVDADGRAPSIWDTFSRTPGRVHAGDTGDVAADHYRRYRTDVGLMRELGLSAYRFSVAWSRVVPEPGGRPNARGLAFYDRLVDAMLEAGVVPALTLYHWDLPQYLQDAGGWTNRDTAARFAEYAEAVARALGDRVPMWTTLNEPWCAAFLGYASGVHAPGVTDPAAALTAHHHLLLAHGEGVAALRAALPADRRISLVLNPAAVRAASDDPVDVDAARRIDGLANRIFLDPVLRGAYPADVLADTAAITDWSHVRDGDLAAISRPIDEMGVNYYTPSLVGGGATPGEPRNDGHGVSAYSPWPGCDDVRFRHAPGPRTAMDWPVDPSGLYDVLMRVHGEAPGLPLLVTENGAAYDDTVGPDGTIVDPGRQEYIAAHLAAVARAVADGADVRGYFVWSLLDNFEWAYGYAKRFGIIHVDFPSGRRTLKDSAHWYASVIAAHRGRNGNGEPQGA
;
A
#
# COMPACT_ATOMS: atom_id res chain seq x y z
N MET A 1 -15.88 -23.49 72.36
CA MET A 1 -16.88 -24.45 72.86
C MET A 1 -18.20 -23.71 72.97
N ARG A 2 -19.22 -24.09 72.18
CA ARG A 2 -20.65 -23.66 72.26
C ARG A 2 -20.95 -22.19 71.94
N THR A 3 -22.01 -21.78 71.24
CA THR A 3 -23.02 -22.38 70.34
C THR A 3 -23.81 -21.19 69.74
N THR A 4 -24.36 -21.42 68.56
CA THR A 4 -25.37 -20.66 67.79
C THR A 4 -26.56 -20.09 68.57
N ALA A 5 -27.19 -19.01 68.07
CA ALA A 5 -28.59 -19.04 67.58
C ALA A 5 -29.10 -17.69 67.03
N ASP A 6 -30.01 -17.83 66.06
CA ASP A 6 -31.11 -16.95 65.62
C ASP A 6 -30.88 -15.91 64.51
N GLU A 7 -31.25 -16.31 63.28
CA GLU A 7 -31.78 -15.41 62.24
C GLU A 7 -32.95 -16.07 61.48
N GLU A 8 -34.07 -15.35 61.53
CA GLU A 8 -35.27 -15.18 60.67
C GLU A 8 -35.80 -16.23 59.67
N THR A 9 -37.12 -16.41 59.75
CA THR A 9 -38.01 -17.15 58.85
C THR A 9 -38.80 -16.24 57.85
N PRO A 10 -39.40 -16.80 56.78
CA PRO A 10 -39.56 -16.15 55.47
C PRO A 10 -41.02 -15.91 54.97
N SER A 11 -41.12 -15.43 53.72
CA SER A 11 -42.21 -15.58 52.70
C SER A 11 -42.78 -14.23 52.20
N SER A 12 -42.46 -13.79 50.97
CA SER A 12 -43.10 -14.08 49.65
C SER A 12 -44.43 -13.33 49.41
N PRO A 13 -44.90 -13.14 48.16
CA PRO A 13 -44.27 -12.61 46.95
C PRO A 13 -45.14 -11.48 46.30
N LEU A 14 -44.62 -10.72 45.32
CA LEU A 14 -45.46 -9.83 44.49
C LEU A 14 -45.13 -9.90 42.98
N PRO A 15 -46.13 -9.81 42.08
CA PRO A 15 -45.97 -9.95 40.64
C PRO A 15 -46.02 -8.62 39.84
N ALA A 16 -45.49 -8.71 38.61
CA ALA A 16 -45.89 -8.08 37.34
C ALA A 16 -46.07 -6.54 37.19
N ASP A 17 -45.09 -5.97 36.48
CA ASP A 17 -45.20 -5.24 35.20
C ASP A 17 -45.86 -3.84 35.13
N SER A 18 -45.06 -2.80 34.85
CA SER A 18 -45.03 -2.11 33.54
C SER A 18 -44.57 -0.64 33.61
N THR A 19 -43.89 -0.23 32.53
CA THR A 19 -43.60 1.13 32.03
C THR A 19 -42.39 1.89 32.61
N GLY A 20 -41.35 2.05 31.78
CA GLY A 20 -40.19 2.89 32.10
C GLY A 20 -39.14 2.98 30.99
N LYS A 21 -39.48 3.69 29.90
CA LYS A 21 -38.60 4.40 28.94
C LYS A 21 -37.27 3.74 28.53
N SER A 22 -37.28 3.21 27.30
CA SER A 22 -36.13 3.16 26.41
C SER A 22 -35.79 4.57 25.89
N THR A 23 -34.56 4.99 26.11
CA THR A 23 -33.82 6.04 25.39
C THR A 23 -32.45 5.41 25.13
N GLY A 24 -32.02 5.11 23.90
CA GLY A 24 -32.02 6.01 22.76
C GLY A 24 -30.65 6.67 22.71
N ASP A 25 -29.69 6.03 22.02
CA ASP A 25 -28.78 6.67 21.06
C ASP A 25 -27.75 5.64 20.57
N SER A 26 -28.13 4.93 19.49
CA SER A 26 -27.13 4.46 18.53
C SER A 26 -26.55 5.71 17.87
N ALA A 27 -25.27 5.97 18.08
CA ALA A 27 -24.56 7.06 17.44
C ALA A 27 -24.70 6.90 15.91
N ALA A 28 -25.57 7.71 15.32
CA ALA A 28 -25.49 8.06 13.91
C ALA A 28 -24.16 8.77 13.73
N ALA A 29 -23.16 8.06 13.23
CA ALA A 29 -21.97 8.68 12.69
C ALA A 29 -22.45 9.68 11.63
N ALA A 30 -22.11 10.96 11.80
CA ALA A 30 -22.30 11.94 10.75
C ALA A 30 -21.58 11.41 9.50
N THR A 31 -22.35 10.93 8.53
CA THR A 31 -21.81 10.46 7.26
C THR A 31 -21.18 11.68 6.61
N ALA A 32 -19.85 11.74 6.58
CA ALA A 32 -19.14 12.72 5.79
C ALA A 32 -19.72 12.69 4.37
N ASP A 33 -20.07 13.85 3.84
CA ASP A 33 -20.71 13.97 2.55
C ASP A 33 -19.77 13.44 1.45
N SER A 34 -20.12 12.27 0.90
CA SER A 34 -19.35 11.59 -0.14
C SER A 34 -19.66 12.12 -1.55
N THR A 35 -20.47 13.18 -1.68
CA THR A 35 -20.66 13.86 -2.95
C THR A 35 -19.37 14.58 -3.36
N ALA A 36 -19.23 14.85 -4.66
CA ALA A 36 -18.07 15.57 -5.17
C ALA A 36 -17.90 16.96 -4.53
N GLU A 37 -19.00 17.67 -4.28
CA GLU A 37 -18.99 18.96 -3.60
C GLU A 37 -18.61 18.83 -2.12
N GLY A 38 -19.19 17.86 -1.40
CA GLY A 38 -18.86 17.57 -0.01
C GLY A 38 -17.37 17.31 0.18
N LEU A 39 -16.80 16.37 -0.58
CA LEU A 39 -15.38 16.02 -0.56
C LEU A 39 -14.48 17.21 -0.94
N ALA A 40 -14.86 17.98 -1.96
CA ALA A 40 -14.14 19.17 -2.38
C ALA A 40 -14.08 20.25 -1.28
N THR A 41 -15.01 20.24 -0.32
CA THR A 41 -15.01 21.21 0.79
C THR A 41 -14.22 20.81 2.01
N ALA A 42 -14.03 19.52 2.22
CA ALA A 42 -13.44 18.98 3.44
C ALA A 42 -11.92 18.82 3.38
N LEU A 43 -11.30 18.95 2.19
CA LEU A 43 -9.87 18.71 1.98
C LEU A 43 -9.06 20.01 1.86
N PRO A 44 -7.77 20.03 2.28
CA PRO A 44 -6.93 21.22 2.24
C PRO A 44 -6.77 21.82 0.85
N ALA A 45 -6.52 23.13 0.75
CA ALA A 45 -6.39 23.80 -0.55
C ALA A 45 -5.22 23.25 -1.41
N GLY A 46 -4.12 22.86 -0.77
CA GLY A 46 -2.94 22.27 -1.40
C GLY A 46 -2.97 20.75 -1.54
N PHE A 47 -4.14 20.11 -1.39
CA PHE A 47 -4.26 18.65 -1.45
C PHE A 47 -3.84 18.08 -2.80
N LEU A 48 -2.96 17.08 -2.78
CA LEU A 48 -2.46 16.40 -3.97
C LEU A 48 -3.45 15.33 -4.40
N TRP A 49 -4.17 15.61 -5.48
CA TRP A 49 -4.98 14.66 -6.22
C TRP A 49 -4.11 13.90 -7.22
N GLY A 50 -3.98 12.60 -7.05
CA GLY A 50 -3.14 11.78 -7.93
C GLY A 50 -3.71 10.42 -8.26
N ALA A 51 -2.93 9.69 -9.05
CA ALA A 51 -3.08 8.27 -9.34
C ALA A 51 -1.70 7.62 -9.27
N ALA A 52 -1.66 6.32 -8.98
CA ALA A 52 -0.42 5.56 -8.82
C ALA A 52 -0.34 4.38 -9.79
N THR A 53 0.89 3.98 -10.15
CA THR A 53 1.21 2.75 -10.91
C THR A 53 2.57 2.18 -10.50
N ALA A 54 2.87 0.96 -10.95
CA ALA A 54 4.19 0.35 -10.86
C ALA A 54 4.78 -0.01 -12.22
N SER A 55 6.09 0.13 -12.34
CA SER A 55 6.93 -0.15 -13.50
C SER A 55 6.59 -1.47 -14.18
N TYR A 56 6.80 -2.60 -13.50
CA TYR A 56 6.57 -3.93 -14.10
C TYR A 56 5.10 -4.16 -14.49
N GLN A 57 4.16 -3.52 -13.80
CA GLN A 57 2.74 -3.72 -14.03
C GLN A 57 2.21 -3.01 -15.28
N ILE A 58 2.83 -1.89 -15.70
CA ILE A 58 2.34 -1.08 -16.83
C ILE A 58 3.35 -0.92 -17.98
N GLU A 59 4.66 -0.96 -17.72
CA GLU A 59 5.67 -0.57 -18.71
C GLU A 59 5.72 -1.50 -19.91
N GLY A 60 5.85 -2.81 -19.67
CA GLY A 60 6.25 -3.77 -20.67
C GLY A 60 7.65 -3.49 -21.23
N ALA A 61 7.88 -3.93 -22.48
CA ALA A 61 9.16 -3.74 -23.17
C ALA A 61 10.34 -4.29 -22.34
N VAL A 62 10.16 -5.52 -21.85
CA VAL A 62 11.04 -6.18 -20.88
C VAL A 62 12.43 -6.50 -21.43
N ASP A 63 12.58 -6.55 -22.76
CA ASP A 63 13.80 -6.81 -23.53
C ASP A 63 14.36 -5.56 -24.25
N ALA A 64 13.72 -4.41 -24.09
CA ALA A 64 14.12 -3.17 -24.76
C ALA A 64 15.22 -2.43 -24.01
N ASP A 65 16.08 -1.75 -24.78
CA ASP A 65 17.03 -0.75 -24.28
C ASP A 65 17.96 -1.23 -23.16
N GLY A 66 18.28 -2.53 -23.14
CA GLY A 66 19.27 -3.10 -22.22
C GLY A 66 18.74 -3.37 -20.81
N ARG A 67 17.41 -3.44 -20.62
CA ARG A 67 16.81 -3.91 -19.36
C ARG A 67 17.20 -5.37 -19.09
N ALA A 68 17.53 -5.68 -17.83
CA ALA A 68 17.71 -7.04 -17.36
C ALA A 68 16.41 -7.62 -16.78
N PRO A 69 16.27 -8.96 -16.69
CA PRO A 69 15.16 -9.60 -15.98
C PRO A 69 15.12 -9.18 -14.51
N SER A 70 13.91 -8.95 -14.00
CA SER A 70 13.59 -8.85 -12.58
C SER A 70 13.14 -10.21 -12.02
N ILE A 71 12.95 -10.29 -10.70
CA ILE A 71 12.35 -11.47 -10.07
C ILE A 71 10.96 -11.79 -10.60
N TRP A 72 10.18 -10.76 -10.99
CA TRP A 72 8.84 -10.96 -11.55
C TRP A 72 8.88 -11.50 -12.97
N ASP A 73 9.90 -11.14 -13.77
CA ASP A 73 10.13 -11.73 -15.09
C ASP A 73 10.31 -13.24 -15.02
N THR A 74 11.08 -13.71 -14.04
CA THR A 74 11.37 -15.14 -13.84
C THR A 74 10.15 -15.84 -13.21
N PHE A 75 9.54 -15.20 -12.21
CA PHE A 75 8.41 -15.76 -11.47
C PHE A 75 7.18 -15.94 -12.37
N SER A 76 6.79 -14.93 -13.15
CA SER A 76 5.59 -15.01 -14.00
C SER A 76 5.72 -16.03 -15.12
N ARG A 77 6.95 -16.29 -15.59
CA ARG A 77 7.25 -17.34 -16.58
C ARG A 77 7.29 -18.74 -15.99
N THR A 78 7.25 -18.86 -14.66
CA THR A 78 7.22 -20.17 -13.99
C THR A 78 5.79 -20.74 -14.02
N PRO A 79 5.57 -21.96 -14.57
CA PRO A 79 4.23 -22.53 -14.67
C PRO A 79 3.49 -22.58 -13.33
N GLY A 80 2.24 -22.11 -13.32
CA GLY A 80 1.36 -22.15 -12.16
C GLY A 80 1.59 -21.06 -11.10
N ARG A 81 2.55 -20.15 -11.30
CA ARG A 81 2.79 -19.02 -10.38
C ARG A 81 1.87 -17.82 -10.61
N VAL A 82 1.43 -17.62 -11.84
CA VAL A 82 0.53 -16.52 -12.22
C VAL A 82 -0.68 -17.08 -12.96
N HIS A 83 -1.84 -16.47 -12.72
CA HIS A 83 -3.09 -16.79 -13.42
C HIS A 83 -2.89 -16.81 -14.94
N ALA A 84 -3.43 -17.83 -15.60
CA ALA A 84 -3.35 -18.04 -17.05
C ALA A 84 -1.91 -18.07 -17.66
N GLY A 85 -0.86 -18.06 -16.83
CA GLY A 85 0.52 -17.89 -17.31
C GLY A 85 0.81 -16.47 -17.82
N ASP A 86 0.03 -15.48 -17.38
CA ASP A 86 0.23 -14.08 -17.74
C ASP A 86 1.62 -13.58 -17.31
N THR A 87 2.16 -12.63 -18.06
CA THR A 87 3.47 -11.99 -17.80
C THR A 87 3.39 -10.48 -17.98
N GLY A 88 4.34 -9.74 -17.42
CA GLY A 88 4.49 -8.29 -17.63
C GLY A 88 5.21 -7.91 -18.93
N ASP A 89 5.34 -8.81 -19.92
CA ASP A 89 6.17 -8.59 -21.12
C ASP A 89 5.68 -7.41 -21.97
N VAL A 90 4.36 -7.31 -22.12
CA VAL A 90 3.69 -6.23 -22.84
C VAL A 90 3.00 -5.27 -21.86
N ALA A 91 2.28 -5.79 -20.87
CA ALA A 91 1.52 -5.00 -19.89
C ALA A 91 0.59 -3.99 -20.57
N ALA A 92 0.55 -2.74 -20.09
CA ALA A 92 -0.16 -1.65 -20.76
C ALA A 92 0.66 -1.02 -21.90
N ASP A 93 1.88 -1.47 -22.18
CA ASP A 93 2.84 -0.88 -23.12
C ASP A 93 3.12 0.61 -22.82
N HIS A 94 3.13 0.97 -21.52
CA HIS A 94 3.38 2.34 -21.07
C HIS A 94 4.77 2.82 -21.50
N TYR A 95 5.76 1.93 -21.62
CA TYR A 95 7.11 2.30 -22.08
C TYR A 95 7.10 3.05 -23.41
N ARG A 96 6.22 2.65 -24.34
CA ARG A 96 6.07 3.27 -25.66
C ARG A 96 4.97 4.33 -25.69
N ARG A 97 3.98 4.23 -24.80
CA ARG A 97 2.74 5.03 -24.81
C ARG A 97 2.66 6.08 -23.70
N TYR A 98 3.74 6.30 -22.97
CA TYR A 98 3.76 7.20 -21.81
C TYR A 98 3.19 8.60 -22.08
N ARG A 99 3.42 9.17 -23.28
CA ARG A 99 2.84 10.47 -23.67
C ARG A 99 1.31 10.46 -23.73
N THR A 100 0.72 9.37 -24.21
CA THR A 100 -0.74 9.18 -24.21
C THR A 100 -1.25 9.13 -22.78
N ASP A 101 -0.59 8.33 -21.94
CA ASP A 101 -1.01 8.15 -20.55
C ASP A 101 -0.86 9.45 -19.74
N VAL A 102 0.21 10.23 -19.94
CA VAL A 102 0.38 11.57 -19.37
C VAL A 102 -0.68 12.56 -19.88
N GLY A 103 -1.05 12.47 -21.17
CA GLY A 103 -2.16 13.25 -21.71
C GLY A 103 -3.48 12.99 -20.99
N LEU A 104 -3.75 11.72 -20.64
CA LEU A 104 -4.93 11.33 -19.86
C LEU A 104 -4.86 11.82 -18.40
N MET A 105 -3.67 11.83 -17.77
CA MET A 105 -3.50 12.44 -16.44
C MET A 105 -3.90 13.92 -16.44
N ARG A 106 -3.52 14.66 -17.49
CA ARG A 106 -3.91 16.06 -17.68
C ARG A 106 -5.41 16.20 -17.91
N GLU A 107 -6.01 15.34 -18.73
CA GLU A 107 -7.46 15.33 -18.98
C GLU A 107 -8.27 15.11 -17.70
N LEU A 108 -7.83 14.18 -16.85
CA LEU A 108 -8.40 13.93 -15.53
C LEU A 108 -8.14 15.07 -14.52
N GLY A 109 -7.25 15.99 -14.85
CA GLY A 109 -6.85 17.08 -13.99
C GLY A 109 -5.98 16.65 -12.81
N LEU A 110 -5.26 15.53 -12.87
CA LEU A 110 -4.38 15.10 -11.78
C LEU A 110 -3.34 16.18 -11.47
N SER A 111 -3.01 16.34 -10.18
CA SER A 111 -1.95 17.24 -9.72
C SER A 111 -0.61 16.53 -9.51
N ALA A 112 -0.65 15.22 -9.25
CA ALA A 112 0.54 14.41 -9.06
C ALA A 112 0.34 13.02 -9.67
N TYR A 113 1.44 12.40 -10.10
CA TYR A 113 1.45 11.01 -10.56
C TYR A 113 2.55 10.24 -9.84
N ARG A 114 2.14 9.18 -9.15
CA ARG A 114 3.08 8.27 -8.48
C ARG A 114 3.43 7.12 -9.40
N PHE A 115 4.72 6.95 -9.67
CA PHE A 115 5.24 5.89 -10.54
C PHE A 115 6.49 5.27 -9.92
N SER A 116 6.86 4.06 -10.32
CA SER A 116 8.14 3.47 -9.93
C SER A 116 9.16 3.43 -11.06
N VAL A 117 10.43 3.43 -10.68
CA VAL A 117 11.56 3.22 -11.58
C VAL A 117 11.98 1.77 -11.50
N ALA A 118 12.09 1.10 -12.63
CA ALA A 118 12.52 -0.30 -12.68
C ALA A 118 14.01 -0.41 -12.42
N TRP A 119 14.37 -1.00 -11.28
CA TRP A 119 15.78 -1.19 -10.91
C TRP A 119 16.51 -2.00 -11.99
N SER A 120 15.91 -3.07 -12.51
CA SER A 120 16.52 -3.89 -13.56
C SER A 120 16.70 -3.18 -14.90
N ARG A 121 16.00 -2.06 -15.13
CA ARG A 121 16.19 -1.20 -16.31
C ARG A 121 17.35 -0.22 -16.10
N VAL A 122 17.56 0.25 -14.87
CA VAL A 122 18.61 1.23 -14.53
C VAL A 122 19.96 0.56 -14.26
N VAL A 123 20.00 -0.57 -13.54
CA VAL A 123 21.24 -1.29 -13.21
C VAL A 123 21.11 -2.75 -13.68
N PRO A 124 21.33 -3.02 -14.97
CA PRO A 124 21.08 -4.34 -15.56
C PRO A 124 22.17 -5.38 -15.26
N GLU A 125 23.34 -4.95 -14.79
CA GLU A 125 24.49 -5.83 -14.54
C GLU A 125 25.07 -5.61 -13.13
N PRO A 126 25.55 -6.67 -12.46
CA PRO A 126 26.19 -6.55 -11.14
C PRO A 126 27.38 -5.59 -11.17
N GLY A 127 27.34 -4.54 -10.34
CA GLY A 127 28.42 -3.52 -10.29
C GLY A 127 28.60 -2.74 -11.59
N GLY A 128 27.65 -2.84 -12.53
CA GLY A 128 27.66 -2.15 -13.81
C GLY A 128 27.36 -0.66 -13.66
N ARG A 129 27.69 0.10 -14.70
CA ARG A 129 27.28 1.51 -14.79
C ARG A 129 25.76 1.61 -15.01
N PRO A 130 25.10 2.67 -14.51
CA PRO A 130 23.70 2.90 -14.83
C PRO A 130 23.45 2.94 -16.34
N ASN A 131 22.43 2.22 -16.78
CA ASN A 131 22.01 2.14 -18.17
C ASN A 131 21.41 3.46 -18.62
N ALA A 132 22.17 4.23 -19.40
CA ALA A 132 21.77 5.55 -19.89
C ALA A 132 20.45 5.52 -20.69
N ARG A 133 20.16 4.45 -21.46
CA ARG A 133 18.91 4.36 -22.23
C ARG A 133 17.72 4.08 -21.32
N GLY A 134 17.91 3.24 -20.31
CA GLY A 134 16.92 2.99 -19.26
C GLY A 134 16.55 4.26 -18.50
N LEU A 135 17.55 5.02 -18.06
CA LEU A 135 17.33 6.33 -17.42
C LEU A 135 16.68 7.35 -18.35
N ALA A 136 17.04 7.36 -19.65
CA ALA A 136 16.47 8.28 -20.63
C ALA A 136 14.95 8.09 -20.83
N PHE A 137 14.39 6.91 -20.54
CA PHE A 137 12.93 6.74 -20.53
C PHE A 137 12.29 7.54 -19.38
N TYR A 138 12.78 7.37 -18.15
CA TYR A 138 12.26 8.07 -16.98
C TYR A 138 12.48 9.58 -17.05
N ASP A 139 13.63 10.00 -17.60
CA ASP A 139 13.93 11.40 -17.89
C ASP A 139 12.83 12.06 -18.76
N ARG A 140 12.50 11.44 -19.91
CA ARG A 140 11.44 11.93 -20.79
C ARG A 140 10.04 11.81 -20.21
N LEU A 141 9.80 10.84 -19.33
CA LEU A 141 8.53 10.69 -18.63
C LEU A 141 8.34 11.83 -17.62
N VAL A 142 9.38 12.15 -16.84
CA VAL A 142 9.40 13.29 -15.91
C VAL A 142 9.17 14.61 -16.65
N ASP A 143 9.85 14.83 -17.78
CA ASP A 143 9.62 16.03 -18.60
C ASP A 143 8.16 16.12 -19.08
N ALA A 144 7.61 15.02 -19.61
CA ALA A 144 6.23 15.01 -20.09
C ALA A 144 5.23 15.29 -18.96
N MET A 145 5.45 14.75 -17.75
CA MET A 145 4.61 15.05 -16.58
C MET A 145 4.65 16.53 -16.22
N LEU A 146 5.84 17.13 -16.14
CA LEU A 146 6.00 18.54 -15.80
C LEU A 146 5.41 19.46 -16.87
N GLU A 147 5.59 19.14 -18.16
CA GLU A 147 4.94 19.83 -19.28
C GLU A 147 3.41 19.76 -19.21
N ALA A 148 2.87 18.67 -18.66
CA ALA A 148 1.44 18.49 -18.42
C ALA A 148 0.93 19.15 -17.12
N GLY A 149 1.81 19.73 -16.30
CA GLY A 149 1.47 20.29 -15.00
C GLY A 149 1.21 19.24 -13.92
N VAL A 150 1.73 18.02 -14.10
CA VAL A 150 1.61 16.89 -13.17
C VAL A 150 2.91 16.74 -12.40
N VAL A 151 2.84 16.77 -11.07
CA VAL A 151 4.01 16.62 -10.20
C VAL A 151 4.47 15.15 -10.16
N PRO A 152 5.72 14.84 -10.50
CA PRO A 152 6.24 13.48 -10.40
C PRO A 152 6.47 13.06 -8.95
N ALA A 153 5.90 11.93 -8.54
CA ALA A 153 6.17 11.27 -7.26
C ALA A 153 6.83 9.90 -7.51
N LEU A 154 8.13 9.80 -7.32
CA LEU A 154 8.92 8.64 -7.74
C LEU A 154 9.01 7.59 -6.62
N THR A 155 8.86 6.31 -6.95
CA THR A 155 9.17 5.17 -6.07
C THR A 155 10.37 4.39 -6.62
N LEU A 156 11.39 4.18 -5.80
CA LEU A 156 12.62 3.50 -6.23
C LEU A 156 12.45 1.99 -6.34
N TYR A 157 11.76 1.36 -5.39
CA TYR A 157 11.54 -0.09 -5.41
C TYR A 157 10.05 -0.42 -5.34
N HIS A 158 9.56 -1.06 -6.41
CA HIS A 158 8.21 -1.62 -6.47
C HIS A 158 8.29 -3.09 -6.92
N TRP A 159 8.98 -3.88 -6.09
CA TRP A 159 9.05 -5.35 -6.13
C TRP A 159 9.80 -5.97 -7.30
N ASP A 160 10.39 -5.17 -8.18
CA ASP A 160 11.07 -5.61 -9.40
C ASP A 160 12.60 -5.72 -9.24
N LEU A 161 13.02 -6.39 -8.15
CA LEU A 161 14.43 -6.68 -7.87
C LEU A 161 15.10 -7.33 -9.10
N PRO A 162 16.27 -6.85 -9.58
CA PRO A 162 17.01 -7.53 -10.64
C PRO A 162 17.28 -9.00 -10.31
N GLN A 163 17.05 -9.91 -11.25
CA GLN A 163 17.18 -11.35 -11.03
C GLN A 163 18.61 -11.72 -10.57
N TYR A 164 19.65 -11.05 -11.08
CA TYR A 164 21.02 -11.32 -10.67
C TYR A 164 21.28 -11.04 -9.17
N LEU A 165 20.53 -10.14 -8.54
CA LEU A 165 20.59 -9.92 -7.09
C LEU A 165 19.87 -11.05 -6.35
N GLN A 166 18.74 -11.51 -6.88
CA GLN A 166 18.03 -12.67 -6.34
C GLN A 166 18.88 -13.94 -6.39
N ASP A 167 19.58 -14.18 -7.50
CA ASP A 167 20.49 -15.31 -7.67
C ASP A 167 21.65 -15.28 -6.65
N ALA A 168 22.02 -14.08 -6.19
CA ALA A 168 22.98 -13.86 -5.12
C ALA A 168 22.37 -13.88 -3.71
N GLY A 169 21.10 -14.29 -3.56
CA GLY A 169 20.38 -14.42 -2.29
C GLY A 169 19.26 -13.39 -2.07
N GLY A 170 19.10 -12.42 -2.97
CA GLY A 170 18.02 -11.44 -2.93
C GLY A 170 18.00 -10.65 -1.63
N TRP A 171 16.81 -10.43 -1.07
CA TRP A 171 16.65 -9.69 0.19
C TRP A 171 17.14 -10.47 1.41
N THR A 172 17.40 -11.78 1.32
CA THR A 172 18.09 -12.49 2.41
C THR A 172 19.60 -12.19 2.43
N ASN A 173 20.15 -11.74 1.30
CA ASN A 173 21.52 -11.25 1.25
C ASN A 173 21.56 -9.77 1.67
N ARG A 174 22.27 -9.49 2.76
CA ARG A 174 22.45 -8.14 3.30
C ARG A 174 23.02 -7.16 2.28
N ASP A 175 23.91 -7.61 1.39
CA ASP A 175 24.56 -6.76 0.40
C ASP A 175 23.54 -6.10 -0.54
N THR A 176 22.36 -6.70 -0.74
CA THR A 176 21.28 -6.13 -1.54
C THR A 176 20.83 -4.76 -1.03
N ALA A 177 20.88 -4.50 0.29
CA ALA A 177 20.59 -3.19 0.85
C ALA A 177 21.60 -2.12 0.41
N ALA A 178 22.89 -2.46 0.35
CA ALA A 178 23.92 -1.56 -0.15
C ALA A 178 23.78 -1.32 -1.67
N ARG A 179 23.43 -2.36 -2.44
CA ARG A 179 23.15 -2.22 -3.88
C ARG A 179 21.94 -1.34 -4.15
N PHE A 180 20.93 -1.39 -3.29
CA PHE A 180 19.80 -0.48 -3.39
C PHE A 180 20.21 0.98 -3.20
N ALA A 181 21.13 1.27 -2.27
CA ALA A 181 21.65 2.63 -2.08
C ALA A 181 22.45 3.14 -3.30
N GLU A 182 23.29 2.29 -3.91
CA GLU A 182 24.00 2.61 -5.17
C GLU A 182 23.02 2.93 -6.30
N TYR A 183 21.95 2.15 -6.42
CA TYR A 183 20.87 2.37 -7.39
C TYR A 183 20.08 3.67 -7.10
N ALA A 184 19.72 3.91 -5.84
CA ALA A 184 19.02 5.12 -5.41
C ALA A 184 19.81 6.38 -5.76
N GLU A 185 21.12 6.36 -5.53
CA GLU A 185 22.03 7.45 -5.90
C GLU A 185 22.04 7.69 -7.41
N ALA A 186 22.10 6.63 -8.22
CA ALA A 186 22.11 6.74 -9.68
C ALA A 186 20.84 7.41 -10.22
N VAL A 187 19.66 7.05 -9.68
CA VAL A 187 18.39 7.67 -10.06
C VAL A 187 18.31 9.11 -9.55
N ALA A 188 18.74 9.38 -8.31
CA ALA A 188 18.78 10.73 -7.75
C ALA A 188 19.64 11.69 -8.57
N ARG A 189 20.82 11.25 -9.02
CA ARG A 189 21.69 12.06 -9.88
C ARG A 189 21.07 12.37 -11.24
N ALA A 190 20.20 11.50 -11.75
CA ALA A 190 19.57 11.66 -13.06
C ALA A 190 18.31 12.54 -13.02
N LEU A 191 17.51 12.46 -11.95
CA LEU A 191 16.16 13.05 -11.91
C LEU A 191 15.94 14.03 -10.74
N GLY A 192 16.90 14.16 -9.82
CA GLY A 192 16.79 14.95 -8.58
C GLY A 192 16.65 16.46 -8.78
N ASP A 193 17.02 16.95 -9.96
CA ASP A 193 16.84 18.34 -10.37
C ASP A 193 15.36 18.71 -10.59
N ARG A 194 14.51 17.72 -10.91
CA ARG A 194 13.10 17.91 -11.29
C ARG A 194 12.10 17.21 -10.40
N VAL A 195 12.43 16.03 -9.86
CA VAL A 195 11.50 15.24 -9.05
C VAL A 195 11.48 15.72 -7.59
N PRO A 196 10.33 16.23 -7.08
CA PRO A 196 10.24 16.77 -5.71
C PRO A 196 9.95 15.73 -4.63
N MET A 197 9.37 14.58 -4.98
CA MET A 197 8.91 13.55 -4.04
C MET A 197 9.53 12.19 -4.36
N TRP A 198 10.17 11.58 -3.37
CA TRP A 198 10.94 10.34 -3.50
C TRP A 198 10.51 9.33 -2.44
N THR A 199 10.09 8.15 -2.88
CA THR A 199 9.79 7.02 -2.02
C THR A 199 10.88 5.97 -2.20
N THR A 200 11.45 5.46 -1.11
CA THR A 200 12.43 4.36 -1.19
C THR A 200 11.78 3.05 -1.61
N LEU A 201 10.80 2.56 -0.84
CA LEU A 201 10.19 1.24 -1.03
C LEU A 201 8.68 1.36 -1.02
N ASN A 202 8.03 0.61 -1.90
CA ASN A 202 6.61 0.29 -1.80
C ASN A 202 6.42 -1.02 -1.02
N GLU A 203 5.60 -0.99 0.03
CA GLU A 203 5.08 -2.17 0.71
C GLU A 203 6.14 -3.26 0.98
N PRO A 204 7.16 -2.96 1.81
CA PRO A 204 8.16 -3.96 2.18
C PRO A 204 7.54 -5.20 2.84
N TRP A 205 6.33 -5.08 3.43
CA TRP A 205 5.54 -6.22 3.91
C TRP A 205 5.24 -7.23 2.80
N CYS A 206 4.71 -6.77 1.67
CA CYS A 206 4.41 -7.63 0.53
C CYS A 206 5.68 -8.27 -0.04
N ALA A 207 6.74 -7.48 -0.23
CA ALA A 207 8.00 -7.99 -0.75
C ALA A 207 8.64 -9.06 0.16
N ALA A 208 8.57 -8.89 1.48
CA ALA A 208 9.12 -9.84 2.44
C ALA A 208 8.23 -11.07 2.61
N PHE A 209 6.96 -10.89 2.98
CA PHE A 209 6.13 -11.99 3.46
C PHE A 209 5.40 -12.72 2.34
N LEU A 210 4.97 -12.02 1.27
CA LEU A 210 4.43 -12.71 0.09
C LEU A 210 5.53 -13.31 -0.78
N GLY A 211 6.69 -12.65 -0.82
CA GLY A 211 7.85 -13.09 -1.60
C GLY A 211 8.65 -14.22 -0.98
N TYR A 212 8.80 -14.22 0.36
CA TYR A 212 9.69 -15.13 1.07
C TYR A 212 9.04 -16.05 2.11
N ALA A 213 7.80 -15.81 2.56
CA ALA A 213 7.10 -16.73 3.47
C ALA A 213 5.98 -17.53 2.79
N SER A 214 5.01 -16.88 2.15
CA SER A 214 3.92 -17.59 1.46
C SER A 214 4.29 -18.05 0.06
N GLY A 215 5.24 -17.37 -0.59
CA GLY A 215 5.66 -17.61 -1.97
C GLY A 215 4.58 -17.30 -3.01
N VAL A 216 3.55 -16.52 -2.66
CA VAL A 216 2.50 -16.05 -3.57
C VAL A 216 3.05 -15.01 -4.55
N HIS A 217 4.02 -14.19 -4.12
CA HIS A 217 4.72 -13.22 -4.96
C HIS A 217 6.15 -13.69 -5.26
N ALA A 218 6.78 -13.05 -6.25
CA ALA A 218 8.19 -13.22 -6.52
C ALA A 218 9.04 -12.88 -5.28
N PRO A 219 10.13 -13.61 -4.98
CA PRO A 219 10.71 -14.72 -5.76
C PRO A 219 10.05 -16.09 -5.54
N GLY A 220 8.99 -16.20 -4.74
CA GLY A 220 8.26 -17.45 -4.53
C GLY A 220 8.89 -18.38 -3.50
N VAL A 221 9.68 -17.83 -2.57
CA VAL A 221 10.31 -18.55 -1.46
C VAL A 221 9.28 -18.78 -0.35
N THR A 222 9.38 -19.91 0.34
CA THR A 222 8.40 -20.37 1.33
C THR A 222 9.06 -20.69 2.67
N ASP A 223 9.88 -19.75 3.18
CA ASP A 223 10.68 -19.88 4.39
C ASP A 223 10.42 -18.67 5.34
N PRO A 224 9.78 -18.88 6.50
CA PRO A 224 9.47 -17.81 7.43
C PRO A 224 10.71 -17.11 8.02
N ALA A 225 11.84 -17.82 8.20
CA ALA A 225 13.08 -17.21 8.68
C ALA A 225 13.74 -16.34 7.60
N ALA A 226 13.68 -16.79 6.34
CA ALA A 226 14.09 -16.00 5.19
C ALA A 226 13.27 -14.71 5.07
N ALA A 227 11.97 -14.79 5.36
CA ALA A 227 11.07 -13.65 5.30
C ALA A 227 11.34 -12.58 6.37
N LEU A 228 11.64 -12.97 7.61
CA LEU A 228 12.07 -12.05 8.67
C LEU A 228 13.45 -11.42 8.35
N THR A 229 14.35 -12.20 7.73
CA THR A 229 15.63 -11.67 7.26
C THR A 229 15.46 -10.65 6.12
N ALA A 230 14.60 -10.97 5.14
CA ALA A 230 14.28 -10.09 4.02
C ALA A 230 13.61 -8.79 4.48
N HIS A 231 12.68 -8.89 5.43
CA HIS A 231 12.06 -7.76 6.11
C HIS A 231 13.11 -6.79 6.68
N HIS A 232 14.07 -7.32 7.45
CA HIS A 232 15.10 -6.49 8.07
C HIS A 232 15.97 -5.78 7.01
N HIS A 233 16.43 -6.53 5.99
CA HIS A 233 17.28 -5.95 4.95
C HIS A 233 16.54 -4.97 4.03
N LEU A 234 15.23 -5.14 3.81
CA LEU A 234 14.40 -4.14 3.14
C LEU A 234 14.39 -2.84 3.95
N LEU A 235 14.12 -2.89 5.26
CA LEU A 235 14.15 -1.68 6.09
C LEU A 235 15.55 -1.06 6.16
N LEU A 236 16.61 -1.88 6.21
CA LEU A 236 17.98 -1.39 6.12
C LEU A 236 18.23 -0.69 4.78
N ALA A 237 17.74 -1.25 3.67
CA ALA A 237 17.81 -0.63 2.34
C ALA A 237 17.05 0.70 2.30
N HIS A 238 15.89 0.82 2.97
CA HIS A 238 15.24 2.11 3.15
C HIS A 238 16.18 3.12 3.83
N GLY A 239 16.76 2.76 4.97
CA GLY A 239 17.67 3.63 5.72
C GLY A 239 18.91 4.05 4.91
N GLU A 240 19.56 3.11 4.22
CA GLU A 240 20.72 3.39 3.35
C GLU A 240 20.32 4.20 2.11
N GLY A 241 19.14 3.94 1.55
CA GLY A 241 18.54 4.72 0.48
C GLY A 241 18.27 6.17 0.89
N VAL A 242 17.72 6.42 2.08
CA VAL A 242 17.56 7.78 2.63
C VAL A 242 18.91 8.49 2.70
N ALA A 243 19.97 7.82 3.18
CA ALA A 243 21.29 8.41 3.24
C ALA A 243 21.85 8.77 1.84
N ALA A 244 21.73 7.86 0.88
CA ALA A 244 22.15 8.09 -0.51
C ALA A 244 21.39 9.24 -1.17
N LEU A 245 20.07 9.28 -0.99
CA LEU A 245 19.21 10.33 -1.52
C LEU A 245 19.54 11.69 -0.89
N ARG A 246 19.71 11.78 0.44
CA ARG A 246 20.11 13.04 1.11
C ARG A 246 21.47 13.56 0.66
N ALA A 247 22.39 12.66 0.29
CA ALA A 247 23.70 13.05 -0.23
C ALA A 247 23.65 13.57 -1.68
N ALA A 248 22.69 13.11 -2.48
CA ALA A 248 22.61 13.40 -3.92
C ALA A 248 21.55 14.44 -4.30
N LEU A 249 20.49 14.58 -3.52
CA LEU A 249 19.35 15.44 -3.83
C LEU A 249 19.50 16.85 -3.24
N PRO A 250 18.85 17.86 -3.86
CA PRO A 250 18.60 19.14 -3.21
C PRO A 250 17.88 18.97 -1.85
N ALA A 251 18.16 19.88 -0.91
CA ALA A 251 17.66 19.76 0.46
C ALA A 251 16.12 19.91 0.60
N ASP A 252 15.45 20.46 -0.40
CA ASP A 252 13.99 20.64 -0.45
C ASP A 252 13.24 19.42 -1.01
N ARG A 253 13.94 18.35 -1.39
CA ARG A 253 13.31 17.10 -1.86
C ARG A 253 12.76 16.31 -0.68
N ARG A 254 11.50 15.88 -0.83
CA ARG A 254 10.80 15.06 0.16
C ARG A 254 11.14 13.59 -0.04
N ILE A 255 11.52 12.91 1.03
CA ILE A 255 11.82 11.48 1.06
C ILE A 255 10.83 10.76 1.96
N SER A 256 10.28 9.66 1.48
CA SER A 256 9.27 8.85 2.15
C SER A 256 9.55 7.35 2.07
N LEU A 257 8.85 6.62 2.94
CA LEU A 257 8.62 5.19 2.86
C LEU A 257 7.11 4.96 2.67
N VAL A 258 6.73 4.00 1.83
CA VAL A 258 5.33 3.60 1.67
C VAL A 258 5.11 2.27 2.38
N LEU A 259 4.21 2.26 3.36
CA LEU A 259 3.78 1.08 4.08
C LEU A 259 2.30 0.78 3.77
N ASN A 260 1.91 -0.48 3.91
CA ASN A 260 0.54 -0.96 3.78
C ASN A 260 -0.03 -1.44 5.13
N PRO A 261 -0.14 -0.56 6.13
CA PRO A 261 -0.65 -0.94 7.44
C PRO A 261 -2.09 -1.45 7.36
N ALA A 262 -2.39 -2.49 8.14
CA ALA A 262 -3.70 -3.10 8.25
C ALA A 262 -4.50 -2.52 9.42
N ALA A 263 -5.80 -2.29 9.19
CA ALA A 263 -6.76 -2.10 10.27
C ALA A 263 -7.13 -3.47 10.88
N VAL A 264 -6.41 -3.88 11.93
CA VAL A 264 -6.58 -5.20 12.56
C VAL A 264 -7.67 -5.14 13.64
N ARG A 265 -8.62 -6.08 13.58
CA ARG A 265 -9.78 -6.18 14.47
C ARG A 265 -9.87 -7.58 15.06
N ALA A 266 -10.04 -7.68 16.37
CA ALA A 266 -10.32 -8.95 17.03
C ALA A 266 -11.76 -9.41 16.72
N ALA A 267 -11.96 -10.71 16.57
CA ALA A 267 -13.26 -11.31 16.28
C ALA A 267 -14.24 -11.21 17.47
N SER A 268 -13.70 -11.09 18.69
CA SER A 268 -14.44 -10.87 19.93
C SER A 268 -13.52 -10.32 21.03
N ASP A 269 -14.07 -10.05 22.20
CA ASP A 269 -13.31 -9.67 23.40
C ASP A 269 -12.69 -10.89 24.14
N ASP A 270 -12.80 -12.11 23.58
CA ASP A 270 -12.13 -13.28 24.14
C ASP A 270 -10.60 -13.05 24.12
N PRO A 271 -9.88 -13.31 25.23
CA PRO A 271 -8.42 -13.15 25.29
C PRO A 271 -7.65 -13.81 24.14
N VAL A 272 -8.14 -14.94 23.61
CA VAL A 272 -7.48 -15.62 22.47
C VAL A 272 -7.60 -14.84 21.17
N ASP A 273 -8.75 -14.17 20.94
CA ASP A 273 -8.97 -13.35 19.75
C ASP A 273 -8.22 -12.02 19.86
N VAL A 274 -8.13 -11.46 21.07
CA VAL A 274 -7.35 -10.25 21.36
C VAL A 274 -5.85 -10.49 21.15
N ASP A 275 -5.32 -11.62 21.62
CA ASP A 275 -3.91 -11.98 21.36
C ASP A 275 -3.64 -12.25 19.88
N ALA A 276 -4.56 -12.92 19.17
CA ALA A 276 -4.47 -13.08 17.72
C ALA A 276 -4.40 -11.73 17.00
N ALA A 277 -5.23 -10.76 17.38
CA ALA A 277 -5.18 -9.40 16.85
C ALA A 277 -3.85 -8.71 17.18
N ARG A 278 -3.33 -8.83 18.40
CA ARG A 278 -2.02 -8.30 18.80
C ARG A 278 -0.89 -8.84 17.91
N ARG A 279 -0.86 -10.15 17.66
CA ARG A 279 0.18 -10.83 16.86
C ARG A 279 0.14 -10.40 15.40
N ILE A 280 -1.05 -10.34 14.81
CA ILE A 280 -1.22 -9.86 13.44
C ILE A 280 -0.91 -8.37 13.34
N ASP A 281 -1.29 -7.54 14.30
CA ASP A 281 -0.88 -6.14 14.35
C ASP A 281 0.65 -5.98 14.44
N GLY A 282 1.28 -6.84 15.24
CA GLY A 282 2.74 -6.94 15.35
C GLY A 282 3.40 -7.13 13.99
N LEU A 283 2.96 -8.14 13.23
CA LEU A 283 3.53 -8.49 11.93
C LEU A 283 3.08 -7.60 10.77
N ALA A 284 1.85 -7.07 10.79
CA ALA A 284 1.33 -6.21 9.72
C ALA A 284 1.86 -4.77 9.84
N ASN A 285 1.97 -4.27 11.07
CA ASN A 285 2.14 -2.84 11.34
C ASN A 285 3.42 -2.55 12.11
N ARG A 286 3.51 -3.03 13.36
CA ARG A 286 4.52 -2.55 14.33
C ARG A 286 5.94 -2.95 13.97
N ILE A 287 6.13 -4.13 13.41
CA ILE A 287 7.46 -4.61 12.96
C ILE A 287 8.03 -3.75 11.81
N PHE A 288 7.21 -2.91 11.15
CA PHE A 288 7.65 -1.93 10.14
C PHE A 288 7.64 -0.50 10.67
N LEU A 289 6.60 -0.10 11.41
CA LEU A 289 6.45 1.26 11.96
C LEU A 289 7.48 1.55 13.05
N ASP A 290 7.62 0.68 14.05
CA ASP A 290 8.50 0.89 15.20
C ASP A 290 9.98 1.09 14.82
N PRO A 291 10.61 0.26 13.96
CA PRO A 291 12.00 0.49 13.60
C PRO A 291 12.22 1.77 12.79
N VAL A 292 11.25 2.18 11.96
CA VAL A 292 11.35 3.42 11.16
C VAL A 292 11.14 4.66 12.01
N LEU A 293 10.15 4.65 12.90
CA LEU A 293 9.77 5.82 13.69
C LEU A 293 10.53 5.94 15.01
N ARG A 294 10.95 4.81 15.59
CA ARG A 294 11.50 4.73 16.96
C ARG A 294 12.88 4.09 17.02
N GLY A 295 13.36 3.47 15.94
CA GLY A 295 14.66 2.79 15.91
C GLY A 295 14.71 1.56 16.81
N ALA A 296 13.60 0.85 16.97
CA ALA A 296 13.52 -0.38 17.76
C ALA A 296 12.50 -1.37 17.19
N TYR A 297 12.76 -2.67 17.34
CA TYR A 297 11.74 -3.69 17.06
C TYR A 297 10.81 -3.91 18.26
N PRO A 298 9.54 -4.28 18.04
CA PRO A 298 8.61 -4.58 19.12
C PRO A 298 9.04 -5.86 19.86
N ALA A 299 9.23 -5.77 21.17
CA ALA A 299 9.75 -6.89 21.98
C ALA A 299 8.85 -8.13 21.97
N ASP A 300 7.53 -7.95 21.89
CA ASP A 300 6.57 -9.04 21.79
C ASP A 300 6.66 -9.75 20.44
N VAL A 301 6.89 -9.03 19.34
CA VAL A 301 7.12 -9.64 18.02
C VAL A 301 8.42 -10.47 18.01
N LEU A 302 9.48 -9.98 18.65
CA LEU A 302 10.72 -10.76 18.82
C LEU A 302 10.45 -12.06 19.60
N ALA A 303 9.65 -11.99 20.66
CA ALA A 303 9.29 -13.16 21.46
C ALA A 303 8.41 -14.15 20.69
N ASP A 304 7.38 -13.66 19.98
CA ASP A 304 6.46 -14.48 19.18
C ASP A 304 7.18 -15.21 18.03
N THR A 305 8.29 -14.66 17.53
CA THR A 305 9.08 -15.21 16.42
C THR A 305 10.35 -15.94 16.84
N ALA A 306 10.63 -16.05 18.15
CA ALA A 306 11.89 -16.63 18.67
C ALA A 306 12.12 -18.11 18.29
N ALA A 307 11.04 -18.85 18.00
CA ALA A 307 11.14 -20.24 17.51
C ALA A 307 11.55 -20.33 16.03
N ILE A 308 11.47 -19.23 15.29
CA ILE A 308 11.75 -19.15 13.85
C ILE A 308 13.14 -18.58 13.60
N THR A 309 13.53 -17.55 14.35
CA THR A 309 14.83 -16.89 14.19
C THR A 309 15.32 -16.34 15.52
N ASP A 310 16.65 -16.31 15.69
CA ASP A 310 17.34 -15.67 16.81
C ASP A 310 17.62 -14.18 16.55
N TRP A 311 17.14 -13.63 15.42
CA TRP A 311 17.32 -12.24 15.00
C TRP A 311 18.79 -11.80 14.81
N SER A 312 19.73 -12.76 14.68
CA SER A 312 21.17 -12.49 14.47
C SER A 312 21.51 -11.77 13.17
N HIS A 313 20.57 -11.65 12.24
CA HIS A 313 20.71 -10.84 11.02
C HIS A 313 20.64 -9.32 11.29
N VAL A 314 20.09 -8.90 12.43
CA VAL A 314 20.11 -7.52 12.90
C VAL A 314 21.47 -7.22 13.51
N ARG A 315 22.18 -6.22 12.96
CA ARG A 315 23.52 -5.84 13.41
C ARG A 315 23.53 -4.48 14.08
N ASP A 316 24.56 -4.25 14.89
CA ASP A 316 24.79 -2.98 15.55
C ASP A 316 24.82 -1.83 14.53
N GLY A 317 24.05 -0.77 14.80
CA GLY A 317 23.90 0.39 13.93
C GLY A 317 22.75 0.31 12.93
N ASP A 318 22.17 -0.87 12.68
CA ASP A 318 21.11 -1.02 11.67
C ASP A 318 19.85 -0.25 12.01
N LEU A 319 19.39 -0.33 13.25
CA LEU A 319 18.18 0.36 13.66
C LEU A 319 18.34 1.89 13.61
N ALA A 320 19.54 2.42 13.84
CA ALA A 320 19.84 3.84 13.66
C ALA A 320 19.89 4.25 12.19
N ALA A 321 20.32 3.34 11.30
CA ALA A 321 20.26 3.54 9.86
C ALA A 321 18.81 3.52 9.35
N ILE A 322 18.01 2.55 9.81
CA ILE A 322 16.59 2.39 9.46
C ILE A 322 15.77 3.61 9.90
N SER A 323 16.03 4.15 11.10
CA SER A 323 15.29 5.27 11.67
C SER A 323 15.78 6.65 11.21
N ARG A 324 16.47 6.75 10.06
CA ARG A 324 16.88 8.06 9.53
C ARG A 324 15.63 8.89 9.18
N PRO A 325 15.61 10.20 9.48
CA PRO A 325 14.40 11.01 9.32
C PRO A 325 13.90 11.06 7.87
N ILE A 326 12.59 10.80 7.72
CA ILE A 326 11.80 10.98 6.51
C ILE A 326 10.97 12.27 6.60
N ASP A 327 10.58 12.81 5.45
CA ASP A 327 9.82 14.08 5.38
C ASP A 327 8.31 13.87 5.33
N GLU A 328 7.87 12.66 4.96
CA GLU A 328 6.46 12.25 4.87
C GLU A 328 6.35 10.71 4.87
N MET A 329 5.19 10.18 5.25
CA MET A 329 4.88 8.74 5.21
C MET A 329 3.80 8.45 4.17
N GLY A 330 4.06 7.47 3.32
CA GLY A 330 3.04 6.92 2.43
C GLY A 330 2.26 5.79 3.09
N VAL A 331 0.95 5.83 2.95
CA VAL A 331 0.00 4.84 3.47
C VAL A 331 -0.77 4.23 2.31
N ASN A 332 -0.65 2.92 2.15
CA ASN A 332 -1.49 2.11 1.28
C ASN A 332 -2.55 1.41 2.12
N TYR A 333 -3.80 1.44 1.69
CA TYR A 333 -4.89 0.75 2.39
C TYR A 333 -5.93 0.26 1.40
N TYR A 334 -6.45 -0.94 1.66
CA TYR A 334 -7.45 -1.57 0.80
C TYR A 334 -8.57 -2.25 1.58
N THR A 335 -8.23 -2.94 2.67
CA THR A 335 -9.14 -3.84 3.38
C THR A 335 -8.70 -4.01 4.84
N PRO A 336 -9.61 -4.28 5.79
CA PRO A 336 -9.26 -4.56 7.18
C PRO A 336 -8.90 -6.04 7.38
N SER A 337 -8.30 -6.37 8.52
CA SER A 337 -8.09 -7.76 8.93
C SER A 337 -8.97 -8.07 10.14
N LEU A 338 -9.92 -9.00 10.00
CA LEU A 338 -10.69 -9.53 11.12
C LEU A 338 -10.11 -10.89 11.53
N VAL A 339 -9.60 -10.99 12.75
CA VAL A 339 -8.83 -12.16 13.19
C VAL A 339 -9.29 -12.70 14.53
N GLY A 340 -9.10 -14.00 14.75
CA GLY A 340 -9.34 -14.65 16.03
C GLY A 340 -8.41 -15.84 16.24
N GLY A 341 -8.46 -16.45 17.41
CA GLY A 341 -7.68 -17.64 17.73
C GLY A 341 -8.28 -18.93 17.18
N GLY A 342 -7.48 -20.00 17.24
CA GLY A 342 -7.96 -21.37 17.03
C GLY A 342 -8.14 -21.77 15.57
N ALA A 343 -7.28 -21.28 14.67
CA ALA A 343 -7.20 -21.84 13.32
C ALA A 343 -6.87 -23.34 13.40
N THR A 344 -7.51 -24.12 12.54
CA THR A 344 -7.22 -25.56 12.41
C THR A 344 -6.35 -25.82 11.19
N PRO A 345 -5.42 -26.78 11.24
CA PRO A 345 -4.61 -27.13 10.07
C PRO A 345 -5.49 -27.47 8.86
N GLY A 346 -5.19 -26.83 7.71
CA GLY A 346 -5.92 -27.03 6.46
C GLY A 346 -7.18 -26.19 6.27
N GLU A 347 -7.54 -25.34 7.24
CA GLU A 347 -8.59 -24.34 7.04
C GLU A 347 -8.16 -23.30 5.97
N PRO A 348 -9.05 -22.92 5.03
CA PRO A 348 -8.76 -21.85 4.09
C PRO A 348 -8.40 -20.54 4.81
N ARG A 349 -7.33 -19.90 4.37
CA ARG A 349 -6.85 -18.63 4.93
C ARG A 349 -7.52 -17.45 4.20
N ASN A 350 -8.30 -16.66 4.92
CA ASN A 350 -8.99 -15.49 4.38
C ASN A 350 -8.27 -14.18 4.75
N ASP A 351 -6.96 -14.12 4.55
CA ASP A 351 -6.13 -12.96 4.90
C ASP A 351 -5.99 -11.93 3.76
N GLY A 352 -6.58 -12.22 2.59
CA GLY A 352 -6.55 -11.32 1.43
C GLY A 352 -5.26 -11.37 0.62
N HIS A 353 -4.35 -12.32 0.89
CA HIS A 353 -3.00 -12.33 0.31
C HIS A 353 -2.73 -13.47 -0.68
N GLY A 354 -3.78 -13.93 -1.37
CA GLY A 354 -3.71 -15.01 -2.35
C GLY A 354 -3.70 -16.40 -1.72
N VAL A 355 -3.68 -17.43 -2.58
CA VAL A 355 -3.80 -18.83 -2.15
C VAL A 355 -2.41 -19.48 -2.11
N SER A 356 -2.00 -19.92 -0.93
CA SER A 356 -0.79 -20.71 -0.72
C SER A 356 -0.94 -21.71 0.42
N ALA A 357 -0.20 -22.82 0.33
CA ALA A 357 -0.04 -23.77 1.43
C ALA A 357 0.79 -23.19 2.59
N TYR A 358 1.54 -22.12 2.34
CA TYR A 358 2.43 -21.48 3.30
C TYR A 358 1.87 -20.14 3.78
N SER A 359 2.11 -19.84 5.06
CA SER A 359 1.62 -18.63 5.72
C SER A 359 2.50 -17.42 5.40
N PRO A 360 1.94 -16.25 5.07
CA PRO A 360 2.68 -14.99 5.08
C PRO A 360 2.82 -14.40 6.50
N TRP A 361 2.38 -15.12 7.54
CA TRP A 361 2.41 -14.65 8.93
C TRP A 361 3.34 -15.53 9.77
N PRO A 362 4.67 -15.30 9.75
CA PRO A 362 5.64 -16.07 10.52
C PRO A 362 5.27 -16.14 12.00
N GLY A 363 5.05 -17.35 12.51
CA GLY A 363 4.78 -17.56 13.93
C GLY A 363 3.33 -17.30 14.33
N CYS A 364 2.40 -17.24 13.37
CA CYS A 364 0.96 -17.03 13.61
C CYS A 364 0.08 -18.12 12.97
N ASP A 365 0.56 -19.37 12.92
CA ASP A 365 -0.13 -20.47 12.24
C ASP A 365 -1.46 -20.88 12.89
N ASP A 366 -1.67 -20.50 14.15
CA ASP A 366 -2.88 -20.72 14.95
C ASP A 366 -3.90 -19.55 14.89
N VAL A 367 -3.58 -18.48 14.15
CA VAL A 367 -4.48 -17.35 13.94
C VAL A 367 -5.44 -17.60 12.78
N ARG A 368 -6.74 -17.46 13.05
CA ARG A 368 -7.82 -17.57 12.06
C ARG A 368 -8.18 -16.20 11.50
N PHE A 369 -8.03 -16.06 10.19
CA PHE A 369 -8.53 -14.90 9.44
C PHE A 369 -9.98 -15.12 9.01
N ARG A 370 -10.82 -14.11 9.22
CA ARG A 370 -12.25 -14.11 8.90
C ARG A 370 -12.53 -12.97 7.93
N HIS A 371 -13.54 -13.14 7.09
CA HIS A 371 -14.06 -12.00 6.34
C HIS A 371 -14.82 -11.06 7.29
N ALA A 372 -14.44 -9.79 7.25
CA ALA A 372 -15.29 -8.75 7.83
C ALA A 372 -16.66 -8.74 7.11
N PRO A 373 -17.76 -8.44 7.82
CA PRO A 373 -19.08 -8.36 7.21
C PRO A 373 -19.14 -7.19 6.22
N GLY A 374 -19.97 -7.34 5.17
CA GLY A 374 -20.22 -6.28 4.19
C GLY A 374 -19.91 -6.67 2.74
N PRO A 375 -19.97 -5.69 1.82
CA PRO A 375 -19.64 -5.92 0.41
C PRO A 375 -18.16 -6.25 0.25
N ARG A 376 -17.85 -6.98 -0.84
CA ARG A 376 -16.49 -7.38 -1.18
C ARG A 376 -16.14 -7.00 -2.61
N THR A 377 -14.86 -6.78 -2.86
CA THR A 377 -14.31 -6.47 -4.18
C THR A 377 -14.15 -7.75 -5.01
N ALA A 378 -13.74 -7.63 -6.28
CA ALA A 378 -13.36 -8.78 -7.09
C ALA A 378 -12.10 -9.50 -6.59
N MET A 379 -11.34 -8.92 -5.66
CA MET A 379 -10.26 -9.61 -4.92
C MET A 379 -10.80 -10.48 -3.77
N ASP A 380 -12.12 -10.48 -3.55
CA ASP A 380 -12.78 -11.04 -2.36
C ASP A 380 -12.40 -10.32 -1.05
N TRP A 381 -11.92 -9.08 -1.15
CA TRP A 381 -11.55 -8.24 -0.02
C TRP A 381 -12.78 -7.51 0.55
N PRO A 382 -13.04 -7.54 1.87
CA PRO A 382 -14.05 -6.71 2.50
C PRO A 382 -13.80 -5.22 2.27
N VAL A 383 -14.87 -4.48 1.96
CA VAL A 383 -14.84 -3.02 1.79
C VAL A 383 -15.14 -2.36 3.14
N ASP A 384 -14.15 -1.64 3.68
CA ASP A 384 -14.29 -0.94 4.96
C ASP A 384 -13.53 0.39 4.97
N PRO A 385 -14.23 1.50 4.68
CA PRO A 385 -13.65 2.84 4.74
C PRO A 385 -13.19 3.25 6.13
N SER A 386 -13.79 2.70 7.20
CA SER A 386 -13.42 3.08 8.57
C SER A 386 -12.01 2.63 8.93
N GLY A 387 -11.53 1.53 8.35
CA GLY A 387 -10.15 1.10 8.56
C GLY A 387 -9.10 2.06 7.98
N LEU A 388 -9.38 2.78 6.88
CA LEU A 388 -8.48 3.82 6.38
C LEU A 388 -8.38 4.98 7.38
N TYR A 389 -9.51 5.40 7.94
CA TYR A 389 -9.53 6.41 9.00
C TYR A 389 -8.71 5.94 10.22
N ASP A 390 -8.95 4.72 10.70
CA ASP A 390 -8.27 4.14 11.87
C ASP A 390 -6.74 4.11 11.65
N VAL A 391 -6.30 3.68 10.47
CA VAL A 391 -4.88 3.65 10.08
C VAL A 391 -4.27 5.05 10.03
N LEU A 392 -4.94 6.02 9.39
CA LEU A 392 -4.41 7.39 9.28
C LEU A 392 -4.28 8.04 10.65
N MET A 393 -5.29 7.90 11.51
CA MET A 393 -5.26 8.44 12.87
C MET A 393 -4.22 7.75 13.74
N ARG A 394 -4.01 6.44 13.57
CA ARG A 394 -2.92 5.71 14.22
C ARG A 394 -1.55 6.29 13.84
N VAL A 395 -1.23 6.34 12.53
CA VAL A 395 0.09 6.82 12.09
C VAL A 395 0.31 8.27 12.52
N HIS A 396 -0.73 9.11 12.45
CA HIS A 396 -0.68 10.48 12.97
C HIS A 396 -0.36 10.54 14.47
N GLY A 397 -0.99 9.70 15.29
CA GLY A 397 -0.72 9.64 16.73
C GLY A 397 0.67 9.06 17.06
N GLU A 398 1.16 8.14 16.25
CA GLU A 398 2.48 7.52 16.42
C GLU A 398 3.64 8.40 15.94
N ALA A 399 3.42 9.25 14.94
CA ALA A 399 4.38 10.21 14.39
C ALA A 399 3.76 11.62 14.25
N PRO A 400 3.47 12.32 15.38
CA PRO A 400 2.85 13.64 15.32
C PRO A 400 3.68 14.63 14.50
N GLY A 401 3.02 15.31 13.54
CA GLY A 401 3.64 16.29 12.67
C GLY A 401 4.34 15.72 11.43
N LEU A 402 4.44 14.39 11.28
CA LEU A 402 4.87 13.78 10.04
C LEU A 402 3.71 13.78 9.03
N PRO A 403 3.84 14.45 7.87
CA PRO A 403 2.80 14.47 6.85
C PRO A 403 2.51 13.09 6.28
N LEU A 404 1.24 12.85 5.93
CA LEU A 404 0.76 11.60 5.37
C LEU A 404 0.31 11.79 3.92
N LEU A 405 0.56 10.78 3.08
CA LEU A 405 -0.02 10.63 1.76
C LEU A 405 -0.73 9.28 1.70
N VAL A 406 -1.99 9.25 1.25
CA VAL A 406 -2.62 7.98 0.84
C VAL A 406 -2.05 7.64 -0.53
N THR A 407 -1.01 6.81 -0.57
CA THR A 407 -0.21 6.56 -1.77
C THR A 407 -0.80 5.50 -2.68
N GLU A 408 -1.67 4.66 -2.13
CA GLU A 408 -2.52 3.74 -2.88
C GLU A 408 -3.83 3.47 -2.12
N ASN A 409 -4.96 3.65 -2.81
CA ASN A 409 -6.26 3.15 -2.38
C ASN A 409 -7.13 2.92 -3.62
N GLY A 410 -7.82 1.79 -3.68
CA GLY A 410 -8.67 1.43 -4.81
C GLY A 410 -9.24 0.02 -4.67
N ALA A 411 -9.92 -0.49 -5.69
CA ALA A 411 -10.55 -1.80 -5.61
C ALA A 411 -10.61 -2.47 -6.99
N ALA A 412 -10.44 -3.80 -7.05
CA ALA A 412 -10.78 -4.53 -8.27
C ALA A 412 -12.29 -4.75 -8.37
N TYR A 413 -12.86 -4.54 -9.55
CA TYR A 413 -14.23 -4.91 -9.89
C TYR A 413 -14.28 -5.48 -11.31
N ASP A 414 -15.34 -6.24 -11.60
CA ASP A 414 -15.63 -6.68 -12.95
C ASP A 414 -16.33 -5.53 -13.69
N ASP A 415 -15.58 -4.83 -14.53
CA ASP A 415 -16.07 -3.67 -15.27
C ASP A 415 -17.03 -4.10 -16.40
N THR A 416 -18.08 -3.33 -16.65
CA THR A 416 -19.03 -3.59 -17.74
C THR A 416 -18.78 -2.67 -18.93
N VAL A 417 -18.63 -3.23 -20.13
CA VAL A 417 -18.50 -2.45 -21.38
C VAL A 417 -19.89 -2.16 -21.95
N GLY A 418 -20.25 -0.88 -22.04
CA GLY A 418 -21.51 -0.42 -22.63
C GLY A 418 -21.54 -0.54 -24.16
N PRO A 419 -22.73 -0.47 -24.79
CA PRO A 419 -22.88 -0.61 -26.25
C PRO A 419 -22.13 0.45 -27.07
N ASP A 420 -21.86 1.62 -26.49
CA ASP A 420 -21.12 2.73 -27.08
C ASP A 420 -19.61 2.71 -26.74
N GLY A 421 -19.16 1.69 -26.00
CA GLY A 421 -17.77 1.54 -25.56
C GLY A 421 -17.45 2.26 -24.24
N THR A 422 -18.43 2.83 -23.55
CA THR A 422 -18.29 3.30 -22.16
C THR A 422 -17.92 2.16 -21.23
N ILE A 423 -17.20 2.45 -20.14
CA ILE A 423 -16.81 1.46 -19.14
C ILE A 423 -17.47 1.82 -17.81
N VAL A 424 -18.47 1.03 -17.44
CA VAL A 424 -19.34 1.26 -16.29
C VAL A 424 -18.81 0.47 -15.08
N ASP A 425 -18.45 1.19 -14.02
CA ASP A 425 -17.81 0.64 -12.81
C ASP A 425 -18.28 1.31 -11.50
N PRO A 426 -19.59 1.32 -11.20
CA PRO A 426 -20.16 2.03 -10.05
C PRO A 426 -19.59 1.57 -8.70
N GLY A 427 -19.29 0.28 -8.55
CA GLY A 427 -18.68 -0.23 -7.32
C GLY A 427 -17.30 0.39 -7.02
N ARG A 428 -16.52 0.70 -8.06
CA ARG A 428 -15.22 1.39 -7.91
C ARG A 428 -15.42 2.84 -7.50
N GLN A 429 -16.37 3.53 -8.12
CA GLN A 429 -16.72 4.90 -7.75
C GLN A 429 -17.17 4.99 -6.29
N GLU A 430 -18.09 4.11 -5.87
CA GLU A 430 -18.59 4.04 -4.49
C GLU A 430 -17.47 3.76 -3.48
N TYR A 431 -16.57 2.82 -3.81
CA TYR A 431 -15.40 2.51 -3.00
C TYR A 431 -14.51 3.75 -2.78
N ILE A 432 -14.11 4.41 -3.88
CA ILE A 432 -13.21 5.57 -3.83
C ILE A 432 -13.88 6.72 -3.06
N ALA A 433 -15.15 7.00 -3.33
CA ALA A 433 -15.91 8.05 -2.66
C ALA A 433 -15.97 7.85 -1.14
N ALA A 434 -16.27 6.62 -0.69
CA ALA A 434 -16.38 6.30 0.72
C ALA A 434 -15.02 6.41 1.45
N HIS A 435 -13.93 5.99 0.81
CA HIS A 435 -12.58 6.10 1.39
C HIS A 435 -12.06 7.54 1.40
N LEU A 436 -12.34 8.34 0.36
CA LEU A 436 -12.04 9.78 0.39
C LEU A 436 -12.81 10.50 1.52
N ALA A 437 -14.05 10.08 1.80
CA ALA A 437 -14.82 10.62 2.92
C ALA A 437 -14.15 10.28 4.28
N ALA A 438 -13.57 9.08 4.40
CA ALA A 438 -12.78 8.69 5.57
C ALA A 438 -11.49 9.51 5.71
N VAL A 439 -10.80 9.83 4.60
CA VAL A 439 -9.65 10.74 4.58
C VAL A 439 -10.04 12.14 5.02
N ALA A 440 -11.12 12.69 4.46
CA ALA A 440 -11.66 13.99 4.82
C ALA A 440 -11.98 14.07 6.32
N ARG A 441 -12.58 13.00 6.88
CA ARG A 441 -12.81 12.89 8.32
C ARG A 441 -11.51 12.89 9.12
N ALA A 442 -10.50 12.11 8.71
CA ALA A 442 -9.20 12.09 9.40
C ALA A 442 -8.54 13.48 9.41
N VAL A 443 -8.61 14.22 8.29
CA VAL A 443 -8.14 15.60 8.20
C VAL A 443 -8.90 16.51 9.16
N ALA A 444 -10.23 16.42 9.19
CA ALA A 444 -11.07 17.19 10.11
C ALA A 444 -10.74 16.90 11.59
N ASP A 445 -10.36 15.66 11.89
CA ASP A 445 -9.97 15.20 13.23
C ASP A 445 -8.48 15.45 13.55
N GLY A 446 -7.73 16.11 12.65
CA GLY A 446 -6.39 16.65 12.90
C GLY A 446 -5.23 15.96 12.20
N ALA A 447 -5.46 14.88 11.44
CA ALA A 447 -4.39 14.23 10.68
C ALA A 447 -3.89 15.11 9.52
N ASP A 448 -2.56 15.27 9.40
CA ASP A 448 -1.93 16.01 8.31
C ASP A 448 -1.85 15.16 7.02
N VAL A 449 -3.00 14.88 6.42
CA VAL A 449 -3.08 14.14 5.15
C VAL A 449 -3.05 15.12 3.98
N ARG A 450 -2.00 15.06 3.16
CA ARG A 450 -1.71 16.04 2.11
C ARG A 450 -2.05 15.58 0.70
N GLY A 451 -2.42 14.32 0.51
CA GLY A 451 -2.76 13.80 -0.81
C GLY A 451 -3.37 12.41 -0.82
N TYR A 452 -3.99 12.09 -1.95
CA TYR A 452 -4.63 10.81 -2.23
C TYR A 452 -4.32 10.38 -3.67
N PHE A 453 -3.83 9.15 -3.80
CA PHE A 453 -3.47 8.53 -5.06
C PHE A 453 -4.35 7.29 -5.26
N VAL A 454 -5.23 7.36 -6.25
CA VAL A 454 -6.04 6.20 -6.62
C VAL A 454 -5.15 5.09 -7.18
N TRP A 455 -5.31 3.88 -6.65
CA TRP A 455 -4.74 2.67 -7.22
C TRP A 455 -5.77 2.01 -8.15
N SER A 456 -5.61 2.08 -9.46
CA SER A 456 -4.46 2.65 -10.19
C SER A 456 -4.90 3.53 -11.34
N LEU A 457 -3.97 4.19 -12.02
CA LEU A 457 -4.28 4.93 -13.23
C LEU A 457 -4.84 4.00 -14.31
N LEU A 458 -4.13 2.89 -14.60
CA LEU A 458 -4.41 1.99 -15.72
C LEU A 458 -4.76 0.60 -15.20
N ASP A 459 -5.70 -0.08 -15.85
CA ASP A 459 -5.76 -1.54 -15.75
C ASP A 459 -4.39 -2.12 -16.15
N ASN A 460 -3.88 -3.01 -15.32
CA ASN A 460 -2.48 -3.42 -15.36
C ASN A 460 -2.32 -4.91 -15.01
N PHE A 461 -1.08 -5.39 -15.00
CA PHE A 461 -0.75 -6.73 -14.54
C PHE A 461 -0.84 -6.81 -13.01
N GLU A 462 -1.90 -7.42 -12.47
CA GLU A 462 -2.15 -7.54 -11.03
C GLU A 462 -1.42 -8.76 -10.45
N TRP A 463 -0.09 -8.75 -10.57
CA TRP A 463 0.82 -9.68 -9.90
C TRP A 463 0.45 -11.16 -10.14
N ALA A 464 0.22 -11.95 -9.09
CA ALA A 464 -0.15 -13.36 -9.21
C ALA A 464 -1.51 -13.59 -9.91
N TYR A 465 -2.37 -12.57 -9.97
CA TYR A 465 -3.67 -12.63 -10.63
C TYR A 465 -3.60 -12.30 -12.14
N GLY A 466 -2.42 -11.93 -12.66
CA GLY A 466 -2.27 -11.60 -14.07
C GLY A 466 -3.18 -10.43 -14.47
N TYR A 467 -3.84 -10.54 -15.63
CA TYR A 467 -4.75 -9.50 -16.13
C TYR A 467 -6.22 -9.72 -15.75
N ALA A 468 -6.52 -10.72 -14.91
CA ALA A 468 -7.88 -11.07 -14.50
C ALA A 468 -8.49 -10.10 -13.48
N LYS A 469 -7.68 -9.23 -12.85
CA LYS A 469 -8.14 -8.24 -11.86
C LYS A 469 -7.82 -6.84 -12.34
N ARG A 470 -8.82 -5.95 -12.26
CA ARG A 470 -8.78 -4.61 -12.84
C ARG A 470 -8.95 -3.54 -11.78
N PHE A 471 -7.86 -2.88 -11.42
CA PHE A 471 -7.84 -1.77 -10.45
C PHE A 471 -7.91 -0.38 -11.10
N GLY A 472 -7.63 -0.26 -12.40
CA GLY A 472 -7.49 1.03 -13.06
C GLY A 472 -8.76 1.84 -13.03
N ILE A 473 -8.65 3.17 -12.92
CA ILE A 473 -9.73 4.09 -13.31
C ILE A 473 -9.77 4.33 -14.83
N ILE A 474 -8.75 3.86 -15.56
CA ILE A 474 -8.71 3.81 -17.02
C ILE A 474 -8.65 2.35 -17.46
N HIS A 475 -9.63 1.94 -18.25
CA HIS A 475 -9.65 0.62 -18.86
C HIS A 475 -8.56 0.50 -19.92
N VAL A 476 -7.84 -0.63 -19.91
CA VAL A 476 -6.88 -1.01 -20.95
C VAL A 476 -7.39 -2.24 -21.69
N ASP A 477 -7.63 -2.08 -22.99
CA ASP A 477 -7.81 -3.21 -23.90
C ASP A 477 -6.43 -3.76 -24.30
N PHE A 478 -5.93 -4.74 -23.55
CA PHE A 478 -4.56 -5.25 -23.69
C PHE A 478 -4.16 -5.66 -25.12
N PRO A 479 -5.03 -6.31 -25.94
CA PRO A 479 -4.67 -6.66 -27.32
C PRO A 479 -4.37 -5.45 -28.22
N SER A 480 -5.13 -4.35 -28.11
CA SER A 480 -4.94 -3.16 -28.94
C SER A 480 -4.09 -2.07 -28.29
N GLY A 481 -3.98 -2.11 -26.96
CA GLY A 481 -3.43 -1.04 -26.13
C GLY A 481 -4.35 0.19 -26.06
N ARG A 482 -5.63 0.10 -26.42
CA ARG A 482 -6.57 1.24 -26.31
C ARG A 482 -6.87 1.54 -24.84
N ARG A 483 -6.86 2.83 -24.50
CA ARG A 483 -7.27 3.36 -23.19
C ARG A 483 -8.67 3.97 -23.28
N THR A 484 -9.53 3.67 -22.31
CA THR A 484 -10.86 4.29 -22.18
C THR A 484 -11.07 4.70 -20.72
N LEU A 485 -11.44 5.96 -20.48
CA LEU A 485 -11.81 6.42 -19.13
C LEU A 485 -13.06 5.66 -18.66
N LYS A 486 -13.05 5.22 -17.40
CA LYS A 486 -14.21 4.60 -16.75
C LYS A 486 -15.09 5.68 -16.10
N ASP A 487 -16.31 5.32 -15.70
CA ASP A 487 -17.21 6.22 -14.96
C ASP A 487 -16.55 6.74 -13.68
N SER A 488 -15.82 5.88 -12.97
CA SER A 488 -15.01 6.27 -11.79
C SER A 488 -13.95 7.33 -12.11
N ALA A 489 -13.31 7.30 -13.28
CA ALA A 489 -12.36 8.32 -13.74
C ALA A 489 -13.06 9.66 -13.98
N HIS A 490 -14.20 9.66 -14.67
CA HIS A 490 -14.99 10.87 -14.91
C HIS A 490 -15.49 11.49 -13.59
N TRP A 491 -15.97 10.65 -12.67
CA TRP A 491 -16.36 11.10 -11.34
C TRP A 491 -15.17 11.69 -10.57
N TYR A 492 -14.02 11.01 -10.54
CA TYR A 492 -12.82 11.49 -9.84
C TYR A 492 -12.34 12.84 -10.40
N ALA A 493 -12.34 13.01 -11.73
CA ALA A 493 -12.05 14.29 -12.38
C ALA A 493 -13.02 15.40 -11.96
N SER A 494 -14.31 15.08 -11.77
CA SER A 494 -15.30 16.05 -11.30
C SER A 494 -15.04 16.52 -9.86
N VAL A 495 -14.60 15.63 -8.97
CA VAL A 495 -14.19 15.96 -7.59
C VAL A 495 -12.99 16.92 -7.61
N ILE A 496 -11.98 16.60 -8.43
CA ILE A 496 -10.77 17.44 -8.57
C ILE A 496 -11.13 18.83 -9.10
N ALA A 497 -11.99 18.90 -10.12
CA ALA A 497 -12.45 20.17 -10.68
C ALA A 497 -13.21 21.02 -9.65
N ALA A 498 -14.11 20.41 -8.88
CA ALA A 498 -14.85 21.09 -7.81
C ALA A 498 -13.92 21.63 -6.72
N HIS A 499 -12.91 20.86 -6.30
CA HIS A 499 -11.92 21.29 -5.31
C HIS A 499 -11.11 22.50 -5.80
N ARG A 500 -10.63 22.46 -7.05
CA ARG A 500 -9.86 23.56 -7.65
C ARG A 500 -10.69 24.83 -7.88
N GLY A 501 -11.93 24.69 -8.35
CA GLY A 501 -12.82 25.83 -8.63
C GLY A 501 -13.09 26.70 -7.40
N ARG A 502 -13.03 26.12 -6.20
CA ARG A 502 -13.15 26.87 -4.93
C ARG A 502 -11.87 27.62 -4.59
N ASN A 503 -10.71 26.97 -4.75
CA ASN A 503 -9.41 27.56 -4.40
C ASN A 503 -8.99 28.66 -5.38
N GLY A 504 -9.47 28.63 -6.64
CA GLY A 504 -9.24 29.70 -7.62
C GLY A 504 -10.11 30.95 -7.42
N ASN A 505 -11.16 30.88 -6.59
CA ASN A 505 -12.05 32.00 -6.26
C ASN A 505 -11.74 32.63 -4.89
N GLY A 506 -10.68 32.19 -4.20
CA GLY A 506 -10.10 32.84 -3.02
C GLY A 506 -8.96 33.78 -3.43
N GLU A 507 -8.88 34.95 -2.79
CA GLU A 507 -7.88 36.00 -3.05
C GLU A 507 -6.43 35.49 -3.22
N PRO A 508 -5.60 36.19 -4.02
CA PRO A 508 -4.21 35.80 -4.25
C PRO A 508 -3.44 35.81 -2.92
N GLN A 509 -2.94 34.64 -2.50
CA GLN A 509 -2.01 34.56 -1.40
C GLN A 509 -0.69 35.23 -1.81
N GLY A 510 -0.35 36.26 -1.06
CA GLY A 510 0.83 37.11 -1.27
C GLY A 510 2.15 36.36 -1.12
N ALA A 511 3.15 36.97 -1.76
CA ALA A 511 4.55 36.57 -1.91
C ALA A 511 5.29 36.19 -0.61
#